data_AF-C0QL55-F1
#
_entry.id   AF-C0QL55-F1
#
_cell.length_a   1.000
_cell.length_b   1.000
_cell.length_c   1.000
_cell.angle_alpha   90.00
_cell.angle_beta   90.00
_cell.angle_gamma   90.00
#
_symmetry.space_group_name_H-M   'P 1'
#
loop_
_entity.id
_entity.type
_entity.pdbx_description
1 polymer ?
#
loop_
_entity_poly.entity_id
_entity_poly.type
_entity_poly.pdbx_seq_one_letter_code
_entity_poly.pdbx_strand_id
1 'polypeptide(L)'
;MYIAKFIHQGRPRYTLRQTCCQNNGTLTFKDLADLGCDPSKFIEYPGGNAFYMAETLLDQLEALDIDVDADHLEDLFLPFLDPEIYRAVEVFLNRSQTTARLTPQEANTLHQSLSSFDKRRLHYLKFGTMDQGPVATMPAAIMGDLHGKCRDEIEQYFIRHEAALGHTELKSYLFVAFDLQRFFSGILARKMPQALDQERVDNHFLEEICAIHERLFSKDSAGTGSTLHPYLVRYLIFFYDNEYMGSTLLDDFARQFMDRHRSFRPPPPRPKFNLDKACSIFGISRNKLNRLTKKELTQRYRRLARTSHPDRGGTPEAFVALTNAFQRLIGTVT
;
A
#
# COMPACT_ATOMS: atom_id res chain seq x y z
N MET A 1 -27.95 7.08 8.11
CA MET A 1 -27.54 8.12 9.08
C MET A 1 -26.11 7.84 9.52
N TYR A 2 -25.46 8.75 10.24
CA TYR A 2 -24.13 8.53 10.80
C TYR A 2 -23.86 9.39 12.03
N ILE A 3 -22.96 8.95 12.90
CA ILE A 3 -22.47 9.74 14.03
C ILE A 3 -21.20 10.48 13.59
N ALA A 4 -21.25 11.81 13.65
CA ALA A 4 -20.11 12.66 13.37
C ALA A 4 -19.37 13.01 14.66
N LYS A 5 -18.05 12.79 14.66
CA LYS A 5 -17.14 13.18 15.74
C LYS A 5 -16.35 14.43 15.33
N PHE A 6 -16.33 15.43 16.20
CA PHE A 6 -15.50 16.62 16.03
C PHE A 6 -14.95 17.10 17.37
N ILE A 7 -13.93 17.95 17.33
CA ILE A 7 -13.35 18.54 18.55
C ILE A 7 -13.98 19.91 18.76
N HIS A 8 -14.56 20.13 19.95
CA HIS A 8 -15.08 21.41 20.40
C HIS A 8 -14.46 21.76 21.74
N GLN A 9 -13.78 22.91 21.83
CA GLN A 9 -13.06 23.35 23.03
C GLN A 9 -12.11 22.28 23.62
N GLY A 10 -11.39 21.57 22.74
CA GLY A 10 -10.43 20.53 23.13
C GLY A 10 -11.05 19.20 23.60
N ARG A 11 -12.38 19.05 23.56
CA ARG A 11 -13.07 17.80 23.90
C ARG A 11 -13.81 17.23 22.69
N PRO A 12 -13.87 15.89 22.55
CA PRO A 12 -14.69 15.28 21.51
C PRO A 12 -16.16 15.56 21.78
N ARG A 13 -16.88 15.97 20.73
CA ARG A 13 -18.34 16.02 20.68
C ARG A 13 -18.84 15.17 19.51
N TYR A 14 -20.06 14.68 19.68
CA TYR A 14 -20.72 13.77 18.78
C TYR A 14 -22.09 14.34 18.40
N THR A 15 -22.43 14.24 17.12
CA THR A 15 -23.74 14.65 16.61
C THR A 15 -24.23 13.60 15.64
N LEU A 16 -25.49 13.21 15.79
CA LEU A 16 -26.16 12.34 14.84
C LEU A 16 -26.55 13.17 13.62
N ARG A 17 -26.12 12.73 12.44
CA ARG A 17 -26.32 13.42 11.17
C ARG A 17 -26.92 12.51 10.11
N GLN A 18 -27.51 13.13 9.10
CA GLN A 18 -27.99 12.46 7.92
C GLN A 18 -27.48 13.16 6.67
N THR A 19 -27.02 12.38 5.69
CA THR A 19 -26.74 12.90 4.35
C THR A 19 -28.05 13.26 3.66
N CYS A 20 -28.12 14.49 3.13
CA CYS A 20 -29.28 15.03 2.43
C CYS A 20 -28.86 15.59 1.06
N CYS A 21 -29.66 15.36 0.04
CA CYS A 21 -29.45 15.97 -1.28
C CYS A 21 -30.13 17.34 -1.33
N GLN A 22 -29.36 18.38 -1.67
CA GLN A 22 -29.92 19.71 -1.93
C GLN A 22 -30.58 19.76 -3.31
N ASN A 23 -31.43 20.77 -3.53
CA ASN A 23 -32.14 21.00 -4.81
C ASN A 23 -31.21 21.12 -6.03
N ASN A 24 -29.94 21.48 -5.82
CA ASN A 24 -28.91 21.58 -6.86
C ASN A 24 -28.16 20.25 -7.13
N GLY A 25 -28.57 19.15 -6.50
CA GLY A 25 -27.92 17.84 -6.60
C GLY A 25 -26.67 17.65 -5.73
N THR A 26 -26.30 18.66 -4.91
CA THR A 26 -25.15 18.57 -4.00
C THR A 26 -25.56 17.83 -2.73
N LEU A 27 -24.78 16.81 -2.36
CA LEU A 27 -24.95 16.12 -1.08
C LEU A 27 -24.37 16.96 0.06
N THR A 28 -25.18 17.21 1.07
CA THR A 28 -24.82 17.89 2.32
C THR A 28 -25.32 17.05 3.50
N PHE A 29 -25.31 17.60 4.70
CA PHE A 29 -25.83 16.93 5.88
C PHE A 29 -26.79 17.82 6.66
N LYS A 30 -27.66 17.17 7.43
CA LYS A 30 -28.52 17.79 8.44
C LYS A 30 -28.18 17.21 9.81
N ASP A 31 -28.05 18.08 10.81
CA ASP A 31 -27.93 17.67 12.21
C ASP A 31 -29.30 17.19 12.71
N LEU A 32 -29.33 15.99 13.29
CA LEU A 32 -30.54 15.36 13.81
C LEU A 32 -30.62 15.46 15.33
N ALA A 33 -29.53 15.11 16.04
CA ALA A 33 -29.46 15.15 17.49
C ALA A 33 -28.03 15.43 17.97
N ASP A 34 -27.88 16.27 19.00
CA ASP A 34 -26.60 16.49 19.68
C ASP A 34 -26.40 15.40 20.74
N LEU A 35 -25.41 14.52 20.51
CA LEU A 35 -25.08 13.41 21.40
C LEU A 35 -24.08 13.83 22.50
N GLY A 36 -23.65 15.09 22.50
CA GLY A 36 -22.73 15.63 23.50
C GLY A 36 -21.34 14.99 23.44
N CYS A 37 -20.68 14.86 24.59
CA CYS A 37 -19.33 14.30 24.68
C CYS A 37 -19.31 12.77 24.84
N ASP A 38 -20.46 12.17 25.11
CA ASP A 38 -20.56 10.78 25.54
C ASP A 38 -21.87 10.14 25.00
N PRO A 39 -21.82 9.53 23.80
CA PRO A 39 -22.98 8.91 23.20
C PRO A 39 -23.55 7.72 23.97
N SER A 40 -22.78 7.10 24.86
CA SER A 40 -23.26 5.93 25.62
C SER A 40 -24.41 6.28 26.57
N LYS A 41 -24.62 7.57 26.87
CA LYS A 41 -25.75 8.06 27.66
C LYS A 41 -27.11 7.87 27.00
N PHE A 42 -27.12 7.65 25.68
CA PHE A 42 -28.34 7.34 24.93
C PHE A 42 -28.57 5.84 24.79
N ILE A 43 -27.83 5.01 25.53
CA ILE A 43 -27.98 3.56 25.56
C ILE A 43 -28.48 3.15 26.94
N GLU A 44 -29.60 2.44 26.95
CA GLU A 44 -30.24 1.93 28.16
C GLU A 44 -30.07 0.42 28.27
N TYR A 45 -29.71 -0.04 29.47
CA TYR A 45 -29.44 -1.45 29.76
C TYR A 45 -30.49 -2.02 30.73
N PRO A 46 -31.54 -2.68 30.23
CA PRO A 46 -32.62 -3.23 31.05
C PRO A 46 -32.19 -4.47 31.87
N GLY A 47 -31.02 -5.05 31.54
CA GLY A 47 -30.47 -6.27 32.15
C GLY A 47 -30.19 -7.37 31.13
N GLY A 48 -29.28 -8.29 31.49
CA GLY A 48 -28.78 -9.33 30.57
C GLY A 48 -27.86 -8.75 29.49
N ASN A 49 -27.93 -9.30 28.27
CA ASN A 49 -27.15 -8.85 27.11
C ASN A 49 -27.96 -7.96 26.16
N ALA A 50 -29.07 -7.39 26.63
CA ALA A 50 -29.93 -6.52 25.85
C ALA A 50 -29.58 -5.05 26.09
N PHE A 51 -29.80 -4.22 25.08
CA PHE A 51 -29.71 -2.78 25.17
C PHE A 51 -30.80 -2.14 24.30
N TYR A 52 -31.18 -0.92 24.62
CA TYR A 52 -32.14 -0.12 23.85
C TYR A 52 -31.61 1.30 23.69
N MET A 53 -32.10 2.02 22.69
CA MET A 53 -31.86 3.46 22.55
C MET A 53 -32.79 4.23 23.49
N ALA A 54 -32.27 5.26 24.15
CA ALA A 54 -33.03 6.08 25.08
C ALA A 54 -34.26 6.71 24.41
N GLU A 55 -35.42 6.68 25.07
CA GLU A 55 -36.69 7.19 24.52
C GLU A 55 -36.54 8.66 24.06
N THR A 56 -35.82 9.47 24.82
CA THR A 56 -35.54 10.88 24.47
C THR A 56 -34.88 11.09 23.11
N LEU A 57 -34.07 10.13 22.63
CA LEU A 57 -33.46 10.19 21.30
C LEU A 57 -34.47 9.78 20.23
N LEU A 58 -35.27 8.75 20.50
CA LEU A 58 -36.30 8.28 19.58
C LEU A 58 -37.38 9.35 19.37
N ASP A 59 -37.85 9.99 20.44
CA ASP A 59 -38.81 11.10 20.41
C ASP A 59 -38.29 12.29 19.57
N GLN A 60 -36.99 12.61 19.68
CA GLN A 60 -36.37 13.67 18.89
C GLN A 60 -36.35 13.35 17.40
N LEU A 61 -36.13 12.08 17.04
CA LEU A 61 -36.10 11.63 15.64
C LEU A 61 -37.51 11.56 15.06
N GLU A 62 -38.49 11.09 15.84
CA GLU A 62 -39.90 11.09 15.47
C GLU A 62 -40.42 12.51 15.24
N ALA A 63 -40.06 13.47 16.10
CA ALA A 63 -40.42 14.88 15.94
C ALA A 63 -39.85 15.52 14.66
N LEU A 64 -38.81 14.93 14.07
CA LEU A 64 -38.22 15.35 12.80
C LEU A 64 -38.82 14.63 11.58
N ASP A 65 -39.85 13.79 11.79
CA ASP A 65 -40.53 12.96 10.78
C ASP A 65 -39.55 12.03 10.04
N ILE A 66 -38.59 11.48 10.79
CA ILE A 66 -37.58 10.56 10.27
C ILE A 66 -38.01 9.14 10.61
N ASP A 67 -38.33 8.35 9.59
CA ASP A 67 -38.52 6.90 9.72
C ASP A 67 -37.14 6.26 9.92
N VAL A 68 -36.85 5.88 11.17
CA VAL A 68 -35.56 5.31 11.56
C VAL A 68 -35.69 3.80 11.69
N ASP A 69 -34.94 3.09 10.86
CA ASP A 69 -34.70 1.66 11.06
C ASP A 69 -33.95 1.46 12.38
N ALA A 70 -34.59 0.80 13.35
CA ALA A 70 -34.06 0.57 14.68
C ALA A 70 -32.73 -0.19 14.65
N ASP A 71 -32.63 -1.21 13.78
CA ASP A 71 -31.40 -2.00 13.62
C ASP A 71 -30.25 -1.11 13.11
N HIS A 72 -30.55 -0.22 12.15
CA HIS A 72 -29.57 0.72 11.63
C HIS A 72 -29.11 1.74 12.69
N LEU A 73 -30.02 2.19 13.56
CA LEU A 73 -29.67 3.10 14.66
C LEU A 73 -28.77 2.40 15.68
N GLU A 74 -29.11 1.17 16.09
CA GLU A 74 -28.30 0.36 17.00
C GLU A 74 -26.88 0.14 16.44
N ASP A 75 -26.77 -0.17 15.14
CA ASP A 75 -25.49 -0.33 14.43
C ASP A 75 -24.56 0.90 14.56
N LEU A 76 -25.14 2.11 14.59
CA LEU A 76 -24.37 3.34 14.77
C LEU A 76 -23.82 3.49 16.19
N PHE A 77 -24.51 2.97 17.19
CA PHE A 77 -24.16 3.07 18.60
C PHE A 77 -23.27 1.93 19.10
N LEU A 78 -23.07 0.87 18.31
CA LEU A 78 -22.17 -0.24 18.64
C LEU A 78 -20.80 0.16 19.20
N PRO A 79 -20.09 1.18 18.65
CA PRO A 79 -18.78 1.59 19.18
C PRO A 79 -18.80 2.18 20.59
N PHE A 80 -19.99 2.50 21.12
CA PHE A 80 -20.21 3.12 22.42
C PHE A 80 -20.89 2.18 23.43
N LEU A 81 -21.15 0.93 23.03
CA LEU A 81 -21.72 -0.08 23.92
C LEU A 81 -20.75 -0.45 25.05
N ASP A 82 -21.33 -0.92 26.15
CA ASP A 82 -20.58 -1.57 27.20
C ASP A 82 -19.75 -2.75 26.61
N PRO A 83 -18.44 -2.83 26.87
CA PRO A 83 -17.58 -3.85 26.28
C PRO A 83 -18.03 -5.30 26.52
N GLU A 84 -18.69 -5.59 27.65
CA GLU A 84 -19.20 -6.94 27.95
C GLU A 84 -20.40 -7.27 27.07
N ILE A 85 -21.32 -6.32 26.92
CA ILE A 85 -22.52 -6.46 26.08
C ILE A 85 -22.12 -6.52 24.61
N TYR A 86 -21.19 -5.65 24.17
CA TYR A 86 -20.65 -5.67 22.82
C TYR A 86 -20.14 -7.07 22.44
N ARG A 87 -19.30 -7.68 23.30
CA ARG A 87 -18.76 -9.03 23.06
C ARG A 87 -19.85 -10.11 22.97
N ALA A 88 -20.93 -9.96 23.74
CA ALA A 88 -22.05 -10.89 23.71
C ALA A 88 -22.88 -10.77 22.42
N VAL A 89 -23.01 -9.56 21.86
CA VAL A 89 -23.86 -9.26 20.71
C VAL A 89 -23.11 -9.30 19.37
N GLU A 90 -21.79 -9.04 19.36
CA GLU A 90 -20.94 -8.98 18.16
C GLU A 90 -21.09 -10.16 17.19
N VAL A 91 -21.26 -11.38 17.72
CA VAL A 91 -21.41 -12.60 16.93
C VAL A 91 -22.69 -12.60 16.08
N PHE A 92 -23.71 -11.86 16.52
CA PHE A 92 -25.02 -11.77 15.86
C PHE A 92 -25.08 -10.62 14.84
N LEU A 93 -24.31 -9.55 15.05
CA LEU A 93 -24.31 -8.33 14.23
C LEU A 93 -23.76 -8.55 12.81
N ASN A 94 -22.78 -9.43 12.65
CA ASN A 94 -22.12 -9.68 11.36
C ASN A 94 -22.97 -10.47 10.34
N ARG A 95 -24.23 -10.83 10.66
CA ARG A 95 -25.08 -11.64 9.78
C ARG A 95 -26.04 -10.84 8.91
N SER A 96 -26.30 -9.57 9.24
CA SER A 96 -27.30 -8.73 8.55
C SER A 96 -26.72 -7.78 7.50
N GLN A 97 -25.40 -7.55 7.48
CA GLN A 97 -24.77 -6.65 6.51
C GLN A 97 -24.60 -7.31 5.12
N THR A 98 -25.71 -7.56 4.43
CA THR A 98 -25.69 -7.72 2.98
C THR A 98 -25.45 -6.35 2.34
N THR A 99 -24.22 -6.07 1.93
CA THR A 99 -23.95 -4.95 1.03
C THR A 99 -24.80 -5.15 -0.24
N ALA A 100 -25.80 -4.28 -0.44
CA ALA A 100 -26.62 -4.31 -1.64
C ALA A 100 -25.72 -4.27 -2.87
N ARG A 101 -25.96 -5.16 -3.83
CA ARG A 101 -25.18 -5.19 -5.07
C ARG A 101 -25.50 -3.92 -5.86
N LEU A 102 -24.51 -3.06 -6.03
CA LEU A 102 -24.62 -1.87 -6.86
C LEU A 102 -25.01 -2.25 -8.29
N THR A 103 -25.94 -1.51 -8.87
CA THR A 103 -26.23 -1.62 -10.29
C THR A 103 -25.03 -1.11 -11.11
N PRO A 104 -24.88 -1.53 -12.38
CA PRO A 104 -23.80 -1.03 -13.23
C PRO A 104 -23.81 0.50 -13.40
N GLN A 105 -24.98 1.12 -13.37
CA GLN A 105 -25.13 2.57 -13.46
C GLN A 105 -24.66 3.25 -12.17
N GLU A 106 -25.08 2.76 -11.01
CA GLU A 106 -24.62 3.25 -9.71
C GLU A 106 -23.11 3.10 -9.55
N ALA A 107 -22.55 1.97 -9.98
CA ALA A 107 -21.12 1.73 -9.98
C ALA A 107 -20.37 2.79 -10.80
N ASN A 108 -20.82 3.09 -12.02
CA ASN A 108 -20.21 4.12 -12.86
C ASN A 108 -20.34 5.52 -12.25
N THR A 109 -21.50 5.88 -11.71
CA THR A 109 -21.71 7.16 -11.01
C THR A 109 -20.80 7.28 -9.80
N LEU A 110 -20.63 6.20 -9.04
CA LEU A 110 -19.71 6.13 -7.91
C LEU A 110 -18.25 6.32 -8.34
N HIS A 111 -17.84 5.67 -9.44
CA HIS A 111 -16.52 5.86 -10.02
C HIS A 111 -16.24 7.32 -10.40
N GLN A 112 -17.23 8.03 -10.94
CA GLN A 112 -17.06 9.41 -11.39
C GLN A 112 -17.12 10.42 -10.25
N SER A 113 -18.00 10.19 -9.27
CA SER A 113 -18.19 11.10 -8.13
C SER A 113 -17.10 10.97 -7.07
N LEU A 114 -16.57 9.77 -6.85
CA LEU A 114 -15.59 9.53 -5.80
C LEU A 114 -14.19 10.01 -6.22
N SER A 115 -13.58 10.82 -5.36
CA SER A 115 -12.26 11.39 -5.64
C SER A 115 -11.17 10.29 -5.65
N SER A 116 -10.11 10.51 -6.42
CA SER A 116 -8.97 9.59 -6.40
C SER A 116 -8.30 9.50 -5.02
N PHE A 117 -8.39 10.58 -4.22
CA PHE A 117 -7.92 10.59 -2.84
C PHE A 117 -8.68 9.59 -1.97
N ASP A 118 -10.03 9.63 -2.02
CA ASP A 118 -10.88 8.69 -1.29
C ASP A 118 -10.63 7.25 -1.70
N LYS A 119 -10.49 6.99 -3.01
CA LYS A 119 -10.21 5.64 -3.53
C LYS A 119 -8.91 5.09 -2.97
N ARG A 120 -7.83 5.88 -2.96
CA ARG A 120 -6.54 5.44 -2.41
C ARG A 120 -6.59 5.17 -0.92
N ARG A 121 -7.28 6.05 -0.17
CA ARG A 121 -7.52 5.85 1.27
C ARG A 121 -8.22 4.52 1.53
N LEU A 122 -9.33 4.29 0.83
CA LEU A 122 -10.15 3.09 0.98
C LEU A 122 -9.38 1.81 0.62
N HIS A 123 -8.63 1.83 -0.48
CA HIS A 123 -7.81 0.69 -0.88
C HIS A 123 -6.73 0.35 0.14
N TYR A 124 -6.03 1.36 0.67
CA TYR A 124 -5.02 1.11 1.70
C TYR A 124 -5.67 0.54 2.97
N LEU A 125 -6.80 1.09 3.41
CA LEU A 125 -7.49 0.60 4.62
C LEU A 125 -8.00 -0.84 4.46
N LYS A 126 -8.37 -1.27 3.25
CA LYS A 126 -8.81 -2.67 3.02
C LYS A 126 -7.65 -3.65 2.83
N PHE A 127 -6.53 -3.23 2.24
CA PHE A 127 -5.47 -4.16 1.80
C PHE A 127 -4.09 -3.93 2.42
N GLY A 128 -3.84 -2.78 3.03
CA GLY A 128 -2.54 -2.40 3.62
C GLY A 128 -1.41 -2.23 2.61
N THR A 129 -1.70 -2.16 1.31
CA THR A 129 -0.68 -2.11 0.25
C THR A 129 -0.44 -0.70 -0.29
N MET A 130 0.84 -0.37 -0.47
CA MET A 130 1.28 0.89 -1.10
C MET A 130 1.12 0.87 -2.62
N ASP A 131 1.43 -0.25 -3.28
CA ASP A 131 1.22 -0.39 -4.72
C ASP A 131 -0.23 -0.77 -5.01
N GLN A 132 -1.03 0.24 -5.33
CA GLN A 132 -2.47 0.09 -5.53
C GLN A 132 -2.85 -0.15 -7.01
N GLY A 133 -1.86 -0.18 -7.90
CA GLY A 133 -2.13 -0.22 -9.35
C GLY A 133 -3.00 0.96 -9.81
N PRO A 134 -3.79 0.78 -10.89
CA PRO A 134 -4.65 1.84 -11.42
C PRO A 134 -5.89 2.08 -10.54
N VAL A 135 -5.81 3.08 -9.66
CA VAL A 135 -6.89 3.51 -8.76
C VAL A 135 -8.17 3.89 -9.51
N ALA A 136 -8.04 4.40 -10.75
CA ALA A 136 -9.18 4.79 -11.58
C ALA A 136 -10.12 3.62 -11.93
N THR A 137 -9.57 2.41 -12.05
CA THR A 137 -10.31 1.18 -12.43
C THR A 137 -10.61 0.28 -11.23
N MET A 138 -10.54 0.82 -10.01
CA MET A 138 -10.78 0.07 -8.78
C MET A 138 -12.20 -0.52 -8.73
N PRO A 139 -12.40 -1.82 -8.46
CA PRO A 139 -13.72 -2.42 -8.45
C PRO A 139 -14.74 -1.68 -7.57
N ALA A 140 -15.94 -1.41 -8.10
CA ALA A 140 -17.01 -0.71 -7.38
C ALA A 140 -17.43 -1.41 -6.07
N ALA A 141 -17.26 -2.73 -5.97
CA ALA A 141 -17.49 -3.49 -4.74
C ALA A 141 -16.63 -3.00 -3.56
N ILE A 142 -15.43 -2.46 -3.82
CA ILE A 142 -14.58 -1.88 -2.79
C ILE A 142 -15.16 -0.54 -2.31
N MET A 143 -15.71 0.25 -3.24
CA MET A 143 -16.20 1.62 -3.01
C MET A 143 -17.62 1.69 -2.48
N GLY A 144 -18.35 0.56 -2.43
CA GLY A 144 -19.78 0.53 -2.11
C GLY A 144 -20.13 1.20 -0.79
N ASP A 145 -19.25 1.07 0.20
CA ASP A 145 -19.40 1.71 1.52
C ASP A 145 -19.46 3.24 1.45
N LEU A 146 -19.01 3.87 0.35
CA LEU A 146 -19.02 5.33 0.17
C LEU A 146 -20.13 5.84 -0.75
N HIS A 147 -20.97 4.94 -1.28
CA HIS A 147 -22.03 5.30 -2.19
C HIS A 147 -23.10 6.17 -1.51
N GLY A 148 -23.51 7.26 -2.17
CA GLY A 148 -24.58 8.14 -1.70
C GLY A 148 -24.23 9.00 -0.48
N LYS A 149 -22.97 9.03 -0.03
CA LYS A 149 -22.52 9.76 1.16
C LYS A 149 -22.08 11.19 0.82
N CYS A 150 -22.38 12.16 1.68
CA CYS A 150 -21.83 13.52 1.56
C CYS A 150 -20.36 13.57 1.99
N ARG A 151 -19.68 14.69 1.70
CA ARG A 151 -18.25 14.88 2.05
C ARG A 151 -17.97 14.68 3.53
N ASP A 152 -18.84 15.19 4.40
CA ASP A 152 -18.73 15.05 5.86
C ASP A 152 -18.83 13.58 6.29
N GLU A 153 -19.82 12.85 5.78
CA GLU A 153 -20.03 11.44 6.09
C GLU A 153 -18.85 10.56 5.62
N ILE A 154 -18.28 10.86 4.44
CA ILE A 154 -17.09 10.16 3.94
C ILE A 154 -15.89 10.44 4.87
N GLU A 155 -15.69 11.67 5.33
CA GLU A 155 -14.61 11.97 6.28
C GLU A 155 -14.82 11.27 7.63
N GLN A 156 -16.05 11.21 8.14
CA GLN A 156 -16.37 10.48 9.37
C GLN A 156 -16.20 8.97 9.22
N TYR A 157 -16.46 8.42 8.02
CA TYR A 157 -16.09 7.05 7.69
C TYR A 157 -14.58 6.85 7.80
N PHE A 158 -13.77 7.70 7.16
CA PHE A 158 -12.32 7.57 7.21
C PHE A 158 -11.75 7.77 8.61
N ILE A 159 -12.24 8.73 9.40
CA ILE A 159 -11.81 8.93 10.79
C ILE A 159 -11.91 7.64 11.61
N ARG A 160 -13.02 6.90 11.46
CA ARG A 160 -13.23 5.65 12.19
C ARG A 160 -12.28 4.54 11.74
N HIS A 161 -12.07 4.40 10.44
CA HIS A 161 -11.22 3.34 9.90
C HIS A 161 -9.72 3.65 10.06
N GLU A 162 -9.33 4.92 9.97
CA GLU A 162 -7.96 5.38 10.20
C GLU A 162 -7.53 5.18 11.65
N ALA A 163 -8.46 5.17 12.62
CA ALA A 163 -8.16 4.92 14.02
C ALA A 163 -7.64 3.49 14.29
N ALA A 164 -7.85 2.55 13.37
CA ALA A 164 -7.30 1.20 13.45
C ALA A 164 -5.85 1.08 12.94
N LEU A 165 -5.33 2.11 12.25
CA LEU A 165 -3.97 2.10 11.74
C LEU A 165 -2.96 2.30 12.87
N GLY A 166 -1.89 1.50 12.87
CA GLY A 166 -0.78 1.69 13.78
C GLY A 166 0.07 2.92 13.44
N HIS A 167 0.81 3.45 14.41
CA HIS A 167 1.71 4.60 14.22
C HIS A 167 2.67 4.42 13.04
N THR A 168 3.22 3.22 12.85
CA THR A 168 4.15 2.89 11.76
C THR A 168 3.49 2.81 10.37
N GLU A 169 2.16 2.70 10.33
CA GLU A 169 1.39 2.60 9.09
C GLU A 169 0.86 3.95 8.66
N LEU A 170 0.67 4.90 9.58
CA LEU A 170 0.07 6.20 9.29
C LEU A 170 0.86 6.98 8.23
N LYS A 171 2.18 7.10 8.33
CA LYS A 171 2.96 7.83 7.32
C LYS A 171 2.91 7.16 5.94
N SER A 172 2.99 5.82 5.93
CA SER A 172 2.83 4.99 4.73
C SER A 172 1.46 5.18 4.07
N TYR A 173 0.41 5.17 4.88
CA TYR A 173 -0.96 5.42 4.47
C TYR A 173 -1.10 6.80 3.81
N LEU A 174 -0.55 7.85 4.44
CA LEU A 174 -0.63 9.21 3.91
C LEU A 174 0.18 9.37 2.63
N PHE A 175 1.38 8.78 2.57
CA PHE A 175 2.18 8.76 1.35
C PHE A 175 1.39 8.23 0.15
N VAL A 176 0.60 7.18 0.36
CA VAL A 176 -0.24 6.57 -0.66
C VAL A 176 -1.52 7.36 -0.92
N ALA A 177 -2.23 7.77 0.14
CA ALA A 177 -3.47 8.54 0.04
C ALA A 177 -3.27 9.82 -0.78
N PHE A 178 -2.19 10.56 -0.49
CA PHE A 178 -1.82 11.80 -1.19
C PHE A 178 -1.10 11.56 -2.52
N ASP A 179 -0.85 10.30 -2.91
CA ASP A 179 -0.19 9.92 -4.17
C ASP A 179 1.21 10.50 -4.33
N LEU A 180 1.94 10.64 -3.23
CA LEU A 180 3.26 11.28 -3.22
C LEU A 180 4.27 10.51 -4.07
N GLN A 181 4.06 9.21 -4.24
CA GLN A 181 4.81 8.34 -5.14
C GLN A 181 4.94 8.87 -6.58
N ARG A 182 3.98 9.66 -7.08
CA ARG A 182 3.97 10.16 -8.47
C ARG A 182 5.10 11.15 -8.76
N PHE A 183 5.66 11.78 -7.73
CA PHE A 183 6.72 12.78 -7.85
C PHE A 183 8.12 12.17 -7.93
N PHE A 184 8.23 10.85 -7.72
CA PHE A 184 9.50 10.14 -7.67
C PHE A 184 9.57 9.09 -8.78
N SER A 185 10.72 9.01 -9.42
CA SER A 185 10.97 8.01 -10.46
C SER A 185 11.55 6.72 -9.85
N GLY A 186 11.16 5.58 -10.42
CA GLY A 186 11.72 4.27 -10.09
C GLY A 186 10.84 3.40 -9.19
N ILE A 187 11.21 2.13 -9.10
CA ILE A 187 10.46 1.09 -8.38
C ILE A 187 10.44 1.34 -6.87
N LEU A 188 11.48 2.02 -6.35
CA LEU A 188 11.63 2.33 -4.92
C LEU A 188 10.50 3.24 -4.43
N ALA A 189 10.01 4.17 -5.25
CA ALA A 189 8.95 5.11 -4.88
C ALA A 189 7.66 4.42 -4.43
N ARG A 190 7.34 3.25 -4.98
CA ARG A 190 6.10 2.51 -4.66
C ARG A 190 6.24 1.52 -3.51
N LYS A 191 7.47 1.17 -3.14
CA LYS A 191 7.75 0.07 -2.19
C LYS A 191 8.51 0.51 -0.96
N MET A 192 9.32 1.56 -1.07
CA MET A 192 10.27 1.98 -0.04
C MET A 192 10.33 3.51 0.02
N PRO A 193 9.24 4.18 0.46
CA PRO A 193 9.20 5.64 0.58
C PRO A 193 10.25 6.19 1.55
N GLN A 194 10.70 5.40 2.53
CA GLN A 194 11.78 5.75 3.46
C GLN A 194 13.15 5.92 2.78
N ALA A 195 13.35 5.33 1.60
CA ALA A 195 14.59 5.47 0.82
C ALA A 195 14.59 6.72 -0.08
N LEU A 196 13.49 7.46 -0.12
CA LEU A 196 13.38 8.69 -0.87
C LEU A 196 14.00 9.86 -0.10
N ASP A 197 14.24 10.96 -0.82
CA ASP A 197 14.60 12.24 -0.23
C ASP A 197 13.42 12.78 0.58
N GLN A 198 13.53 12.69 1.91
CA GLN A 198 12.43 13.01 2.82
C GLN A 198 12.04 14.49 2.79
N GLU A 199 13.00 15.40 2.61
CA GLU A 199 12.70 16.84 2.50
C GLU A 199 11.83 17.12 1.27
N ARG A 200 12.10 16.42 0.16
CA ARG A 200 11.25 16.49 -1.04
C ARG A 200 9.88 15.87 -0.82
N VAL A 201 9.78 14.75 -0.10
CA VAL A 201 8.48 14.14 0.22
C VAL A 201 7.64 15.12 1.06
N ASP A 202 8.23 15.75 2.06
CA ASP A 202 7.57 16.72 2.94
C ASP A 202 7.04 17.93 2.15
N ASN A 203 7.84 18.48 1.24
CA ASN A 203 7.42 19.60 0.38
C ASN A 203 6.23 19.21 -0.52
N HIS A 204 6.30 18.06 -1.19
CA HIS A 204 5.20 17.58 -2.02
C HIS A 204 3.94 17.25 -1.21
N PHE A 205 4.10 16.77 0.03
CA PHE A 205 2.96 16.56 0.93
C PHE A 205 2.22 17.86 1.24
N LEU A 206 2.96 18.94 1.56
CA LEU A 206 2.38 20.26 1.81
C LEU A 206 1.67 20.84 0.58
N GLU A 207 2.23 20.64 -0.61
CA GLU A 207 1.58 21.03 -1.87
C GLU A 207 0.27 20.25 -2.08
N GLU A 208 0.30 18.93 -1.88
CA GLU A 208 -0.86 18.08 -2.13
C GLU A 208 -1.98 18.26 -1.12
N ILE A 209 -1.68 18.53 0.15
CA ILE A 209 -2.72 18.79 1.14
C ILE A 209 -3.48 20.08 0.87
N CYS A 210 -2.77 21.13 0.41
CA CYS A 210 -3.39 22.35 -0.07
C CYS A 210 -4.21 22.09 -1.35
N ALA A 211 -3.69 21.31 -2.30
CA ALA A 211 -4.43 20.96 -3.52
C ALA A 211 -5.70 20.15 -3.24
N ILE A 212 -5.69 19.28 -2.22
CA ILE A 212 -6.87 18.52 -1.79
C ILE A 212 -7.86 19.42 -1.07
N HIS A 213 -7.39 20.33 -0.22
CA HIS A 213 -8.23 21.35 0.41
C HIS A 213 -9.04 22.11 -0.64
N GLU A 214 -8.36 22.63 -1.67
CA GLU A 214 -9.03 23.39 -2.72
C GLU A 214 -10.00 22.53 -3.56
N ARG A 215 -9.62 21.28 -3.83
CA ARG A 215 -10.45 20.42 -4.69
C ARG A 215 -11.72 19.93 -3.99
N LEU A 216 -11.63 19.62 -2.71
CA LEU A 216 -12.69 18.91 -1.98
C LEU A 216 -13.46 19.79 -0.99
N PHE A 217 -12.89 20.90 -0.53
CA PHE A 217 -13.44 21.69 0.58
C PHE A 217 -13.63 23.19 0.26
N SER A 218 -13.29 23.69 -0.93
CA SER A 218 -13.45 25.12 -1.24
C SER A 218 -14.89 25.63 -1.16
N LYS A 219 -15.88 24.75 -1.35
CA LYS A 219 -17.30 25.12 -1.21
C LYS A 219 -17.72 25.31 0.24
N ASP A 220 -17.15 24.52 1.16
CA ASP A 220 -17.43 24.59 2.59
C ASP A 220 -16.65 25.72 3.28
N SER A 221 -15.62 26.24 2.61
CA SER A 221 -14.71 27.27 3.11
C SER A 221 -15.12 28.69 2.73
N ALA A 222 -16.34 28.92 2.22
CA ALA A 222 -16.83 30.22 1.72
C ALA A 222 -16.99 31.34 2.79
N GLY A 223 -16.33 31.23 3.94
CA GLY A 223 -16.36 32.22 5.03
C GLY A 223 -15.26 32.06 6.08
N THR A 224 -14.58 30.92 6.12
CA THR A 224 -13.33 30.71 6.87
C THR A 224 -12.18 31.03 5.94
N GLY A 225 -11.31 31.98 6.32
CA GLY A 225 -10.18 32.46 5.50
C GLY A 225 -9.17 31.38 5.09
N SER A 226 -7.93 31.78 4.81
CA SER A 226 -6.82 30.95 4.28
C SER A 226 -6.35 29.77 5.17
N THR A 227 -7.21 29.23 6.03
CA THR A 227 -6.95 28.16 6.99
C THR A 227 -7.39 26.82 6.42
N LEU A 228 -6.54 25.81 6.57
CA LEU A 228 -6.81 24.44 6.16
C LEU A 228 -8.07 23.87 6.84
N HIS A 229 -8.89 23.12 6.10
CA HIS A 229 -10.10 22.51 6.62
C HIS A 229 -9.79 21.59 7.84
N PRO A 230 -10.60 21.59 8.92
CA PRO A 230 -10.32 20.82 10.14
C PRO A 230 -10.03 19.32 9.91
N TYR A 231 -10.72 18.71 8.93
CA TYR A 231 -10.47 17.31 8.58
C TYR A 231 -9.07 17.02 8.04
N LEU A 232 -8.41 18.01 7.42
CA LEU A 232 -7.08 17.83 6.86
C LEU A 232 -5.97 18.15 7.88
N VAL A 233 -6.25 18.96 8.90
CA VAL A 233 -5.27 19.28 9.96
C VAL A 233 -4.74 18.01 10.63
N ARG A 234 -5.60 16.99 10.84
CA ARG A 234 -5.17 15.69 11.40
C ARG A 234 -4.06 15.03 10.58
N TYR A 235 -4.08 15.20 9.25
CA TYR A 235 -3.09 14.60 8.38
C TYR A 235 -1.73 15.28 8.47
N LEU A 236 -1.67 16.59 8.77
CA LEU A 236 -0.42 17.24 9.10
C LEU A 236 0.21 16.60 10.34
N ILE A 237 -0.58 16.45 11.40
CA ILE A 237 -0.14 15.84 12.66
C ILE A 237 0.31 14.40 12.39
N PHE A 238 -0.51 13.59 11.74
CA PHE A 238 -0.19 12.20 11.44
C PHE A 238 1.07 12.06 10.58
N PHE A 239 1.32 12.95 9.62
CA PHE A 239 2.46 12.85 8.71
C PHE A 239 3.79 13.18 9.38
N TYR A 240 3.81 14.19 10.27
CA TYR A 240 5.03 14.65 10.92
C TYR A 240 5.30 13.95 12.27
N ASP A 241 4.27 13.52 12.99
CA ASP A 241 4.43 12.84 14.28
C ASP A 241 4.71 11.34 14.14
N ASN A 242 4.55 10.77 12.95
CA ASN A 242 4.81 9.36 12.68
C ASN A 242 5.97 9.21 11.71
N GLU A 243 6.68 8.08 11.84
CA GLU A 243 7.74 7.69 10.92
C GLU A 243 7.23 6.57 9.98
N TYR A 244 7.93 6.37 8.87
CA TYR A 244 7.72 5.13 8.11
C TYR A 244 8.08 3.94 9.00
N MET A 245 7.37 2.82 8.81
CA MET A 245 7.73 1.57 9.46
C MET A 245 9.24 1.32 9.31
N GLY A 246 9.92 1.36 10.46
CA GLY A 246 11.36 1.23 10.55
C GLY A 246 11.80 0.02 9.76
N SER A 247 12.75 0.23 8.87
CA SER A 247 13.21 -0.79 7.95
C SER A 247 14.14 -1.77 8.66
N THR A 248 13.69 -2.46 9.70
CA THR A 248 14.44 -3.61 10.25
C THR A 248 14.79 -4.56 9.12
N LEU A 249 13.87 -4.75 8.16
CA LEU A 249 14.14 -5.48 6.93
C LEU A 249 15.21 -4.84 6.03
N LEU A 250 15.22 -3.52 5.78
CA LEU A 250 16.27 -2.93 4.92
C LEU A 250 17.61 -2.81 5.61
N ASP A 251 17.63 -2.54 6.91
CA ASP A 251 18.83 -2.58 7.73
C ASP A 251 19.38 -4.00 7.76
N ASP A 252 18.53 -5.01 7.88
CA ASP A 252 18.95 -6.41 7.84
C ASP A 252 19.35 -6.85 6.42
N PHE A 253 18.68 -6.38 5.36
CA PHE A 253 19.10 -6.61 3.97
C PHE A 253 20.42 -5.90 3.65
N ALA A 254 20.61 -4.66 4.09
CA ALA A 254 21.84 -3.90 3.93
C ALA A 254 22.97 -4.53 4.73
N ARG A 255 22.74 -4.94 5.98
CA ARG A 255 23.69 -5.72 6.79
C ARG A 255 24.04 -7.04 6.12
N GLN A 256 23.06 -7.83 5.67
CA GLN A 256 23.31 -9.09 4.94
C GLN A 256 24.08 -8.87 3.64
N PHE A 257 23.77 -7.81 2.89
CA PHE A 257 24.50 -7.44 1.69
C PHE A 257 25.95 -7.07 2.03
N MET A 258 26.16 -6.21 3.02
CA MET A 258 27.48 -5.82 3.51
C MET A 258 28.27 -7.04 4.02
N ASP A 259 27.65 -7.93 4.80
CA ASP A 259 28.28 -9.13 5.34
C ASP A 259 28.67 -10.12 4.24
N ARG A 260 27.80 -10.31 3.22
CA ARG A 260 28.13 -11.11 2.03
C ARG A 260 29.33 -10.56 1.27
N HIS A 261 29.45 -9.23 1.17
CA HIS A 261 30.54 -8.57 0.46
C HIS A 261 31.81 -8.38 1.31
N ARG A 262 31.72 -8.43 2.65
CA ARG A 262 32.88 -8.47 3.55
C ARG A 262 33.68 -9.76 3.39
N SER A 263 33.02 -10.87 3.05
CA SER A 263 33.67 -12.15 2.70
C SER A 263 34.10 -12.26 1.25
N PHE A 264 33.89 -11.23 0.41
CA PHE A 264 34.29 -11.27 -1.00
C PHE A 264 35.82 -11.29 -1.11
N ARG A 265 36.38 -12.47 -1.36
CA ARG A 265 37.75 -12.63 -1.83
C ARG A 265 37.70 -12.67 -3.35
N PRO A 266 38.36 -11.74 -4.07
CA PRO A 266 38.49 -11.86 -5.51
C PRO A 266 39.12 -13.23 -5.82
N PRO A 267 38.62 -13.95 -6.85
CA PRO A 267 39.17 -15.25 -7.19
C PRO A 267 40.68 -15.10 -7.45
N PRO A 268 41.49 -16.10 -7.06
CA PRO A 268 42.92 -16.02 -7.25
C PRO A 268 43.23 -15.76 -8.73
N PRO A 269 44.24 -14.93 -9.04
CA PRO A 269 44.60 -14.60 -10.41
C PRO A 269 44.84 -15.90 -11.18
N ARG A 270 44.15 -16.05 -12.32
CA ARG A 270 44.27 -17.24 -13.15
C ARG A 270 45.75 -17.42 -13.54
N PRO A 271 46.33 -18.64 -13.43
CA PRO A 271 47.74 -18.86 -13.74
C PRO A 271 48.05 -18.42 -15.17
N LYS A 272 49.12 -17.60 -15.31
CA LYS A 272 49.59 -17.06 -16.58
C LYS A 272 49.73 -18.19 -17.61
N PHE A 273 49.14 -17.98 -18.77
CA PHE A 273 49.06 -18.95 -19.85
C PHE A 273 50.45 -19.31 -20.38
N ASN A 274 50.84 -20.59 -20.28
CA ASN A 274 52.03 -21.13 -20.92
C ASN A 274 51.64 -21.76 -22.27
N LEU A 275 51.96 -21.04 -23.36
CA LEU A 275 51.73 -21.48 -24.74
C LEU A 275 52.40 -22.82 -25.06
N ASP A 276 53.56 -23.10 -24.48
CA ASP A 276 54.32 -24.32 -24.77
C ASP A 276 53.60 -25.54 -24.17
N LYS A 277 53.04 -25.40 -22.96
CA LYS A 277 52.23 -26.47 -22.33
C LYS A 277 50.97 -26.79 -23.13
N ALA A 278 50.31 -25.78 -23.70
CA ALA A 278 49.14 -26.00 -24.57
C ALA A 278 49.51 -26.66 -25.90
N CYS A 279 50.65 -26.29 -26.48
CA CYS A 279 51.21 -26.93 -27.67
C CYS A 279 51.56 -28.41 -27.42
N SER A 280 52.14 -28.74 -26.26
CA SER A 280 52.44 -30.12 -25.85
C SER A 280 51.18 -30.98 -25.73
N ILE A 281 50.10 -30.46 -25.13
CA ILE A 281 48.80 -31.17 -25.00
C ILE A 281 48.20 -31.49 -26.38
N PHE A 282 48.38 -30.61 -27.35
CA PHE A 282 47.90 -30.81 -28.73
C PHE A 282 48.88 -31.63 -29.61
N GLY A 283 50.08 -31.95 -29.12
CA GLY A 283 51.12 -32.61 -29.90
C GLY A 283 51.56 -31.79 -31.12
N ILE A 284 51.66 -30.47 -30.96
CA ILE A 284 52.08 -29.53 -32.02
C ILE A 284 53.29 -28.72 -31.57
N SER A 285 54.16 -28.38 -32.53
CA SER A 285 55.20 -27.38 -32.30
C SER A 285 54.63 -25.97 -32.47
N ARG A 286 55.26 -24.99 -31.84
CA ARG A 286 54.88 -23.56 -31.93
C ARG A 286 54.87 -23.05 -33.37
N ASN A 287 55.83 -23.51 -34.18
CA ASN A 287 55.91 -23.20 -35.62
C ASN A 287 54.73 -23.76 -36.41
N LYS A 288 54.18 -24.91 -35.99
CA LYS A 288 53.01 -25.53 -36.62
C LYS A 288 51.72 -24.84 -36.18
N LEU A 289 51.66 -24.33 -34.95
CA LEU A 289 50.53 -23.54 -34.44
C LEU A 289 50.32 -22.26 -35.26
N ASN A 290 51.40 -21.52 -35.58
CA ASN A 290 51.31 -20.26 -36.34
C ASN A 290 50.85 -20.45 -37.80
N ARG A 291 50.91 -21.68 -38.31
CA ARG A 291 50.49 -22.04 -39.68
C ARG A 291 49.13 -22.72 -39.74
N LEU A 292 48.56 -23.06 -38.58
CA LEU A 292 47.28 -23.74 -38.49
C LEU A 292 46.14 -22.73 -38.62
N THR A 293 45.10 -23.09 -39.36
CA THR A 293 43.86 -22.32 -39.40
C THR A 293 42.94 -22.70 -38.24
N LYS A 294 42.02 -21.80 -37.85
CA LYS A 294 40.97 -22.09 -36.84
C LYS A 294 40.20 -23.38 -37.13
N LYS A 295 39.93 -23.67 -38.41
CA LYS A 295 39.23 -24.88 -38.85
C LYS A 295 40.04 -26.15 -38.53
N GLU A 296 41.33 -26.15 -38.84
CA GLU A 296 42.21 -27.30 -38.58
C GLU A 296 42.43 -27.53 -37.07
N LEU A 297 42.57 -26.45 -36.30
CA LEU A 297 42.65 -26.53 -34.83
C LEU A 297 41.37 -27.15 -34.24
N THR A 298 40.21 -26.73 -34.72
CA THR A 298 38.90 -27.25 -34.27
C THR A 298 38.70 -28.71 -34.65
N GLN A 299 39.10 -29.12 -35.85
CA GLN A 299 39.05 -30.53 -36.26
C GLN A 299 39.95 -31.40 -35.39
N ARG A 300 41.15 -30.91 -35.06
CA ARG A 300 42.10 -31.63 -34.21
C ARG A 300 41.61 -31.74 -32.77
N TYR A 301 41.03 -30.67 -32.22
CA TYR A 301 40.34 -30.72 -30.93
C TYR A 301 39.24 -31.77 -30.92
N ARG A 302 38.36 -31.80 -31.93
CA ARG A 302 37.28 -32.81 -32.00
C ARG A 302 37.80 -34.25 -32.05
N ARG A 303 38.93 -34.50 -32.74
CA ARG A 303 39.56 -35.84 -32.75
C ARG A 303 40.09 -36.21 -31.37
N LEU A 304 40.87 -35.33 -30.74
CA LEU A 304 41.44 -35.57 -29.42
C LEU A 304 40.36 -35.69 -28.34
N ALA A 305 39.36 -34.82 -28.36
CA ALA A 305 38.23 -34.82 -27.42
C ALA A 305 37.40 -36.09 -27.52
N ARG A 306 37.28 -36.68 -28.72
CA ARG A 306 36.57 -37.94 -28.94
C ARG A 306 37.34 -39.16 -28.42
N THR A 307 38.67 -39.06 -28.32
CA THR A 307 39.54 -40.10 -27.75
C THR A 307 39.68 -39.95 -26.23
N SER A 308 39.71 -38.71 -25.73
CA SER A 308 39.91 -38.41 -24.30
C SER A 308 38.60 -38.17 -23.54
N HIS A 309 37.43 -38.45 -24.13
CA HIS A 309 36.13 -38.22 -23.47
C HIS A 309 35.94 -39.18 -22.28
N PRO A 310 35.46 -38.70 -21.12
CA PRO A 310 35.19 -39.54 -19.94
C PRO A 310 34.28 -40.73 -20.25
N ASP A 311 33.20 -40.50 -21.00
CA ASP A 311 32.26 -41.55 -21.43
C ASP A 311 32.86 -42.63 -22.35
N ARG A 312 34.09 -42.43 -22.84
CA ARG A 312 34.82 -43.38 -23.71
C ARG A 312 36.06 -43.96 -23.03
N GLY A 313 36.15 -43.86 -21.70
CA GLY A 313 37.28 -44.37 -20.90
C GLY A 313 38.45 -43.39 -20.75
N GLY A 314 38.28 -42.12 -21.13
CA GLY A 314 39.27 -41.07 -20.88
C GLY A 314 39.23 -40.54 -19.44
N THR A 315 40.32 -39.91 -18.97
CA THR A 315 40.32 -39.27 -17.65
C THR A 315 39.66 -37.89 -17.71
N PRO A 316 38.78 -37.54 -16.75
CA PRO A 316 38.15 -36.21 -16.68
C PRO A 316 39.17 -35.07 -16.66
N GLU A 317 40.31 -35.26 -15.98
CA GLU A 317 41.38 -34.27 -15.90
C GLU A 317 42.06 -34.02 -17.25
N ALA A 318 42.29 -35.06 -18.06
CA ALA A 318 42.87 -34.92 -19.40
C ALA A 318 41.90 -34.20 -20.36
N PHE A 319 40.60 -34.47 -20.23
CA PHE A 319 39.57 -33.78 -21.00
C PHE A 319 39.50 -32.29 -20.65
N VAL A 320 39.48 -31.95 -19.35
CA VAL A 320 39.49 -30.55 -18.87
C VAL A 320 40.76 -29.83 -19.31
N ALA A 321 41.92 -30.49 -19.25
CA ALA A 321 43.18 -29.92 -19.73
C ALA A 321 43.17 -29.64 -21.24
N LEU A 322 42.61 -30.55 -22.05
CA LEU A 322 42.45 -30.40 -23.49
C LEU A 322 41.50 -29.25 -23.86
N THR A 323 40.34 -29.16 -23.21
CA THR A 323 39.35 -28.08 -23.44
C THR A 323 39.90 -26.71 -23.05
N ASN A 324 40.60 -26.63 -21.91
CA ASN A 324 41.25 -25.40 -21.48
C ASN A 324 42.37 -24.98 -22.44
N ALA A 325 43.14 -25.93 -22.99
CA ALA A 325 44.15 -25.63 -24.00
C ALA A 325 43.51 -25.14 -25.32
N PHE A 326 42.41 -25.75 -25.77
CA PHE A 326 41.69 -25.34 -26.98
C PHE A 326 41.15 -23.91 -26.90
N GLN A 327 40.44 -23.58 -25.81
CA GLN A 327 39.86 -22.25 -25.58
C GLN A 327 40.92 -21.16 -25.57
N ARG A 328 42.14 -21.48 -25.15
CA ARG A 328 43.25 -20.52 -25.14
C ARG A 328 43.94 -20.40 -26.50
N LEU A 329 44.07 -21.50 -27.25
CA LEU A 329 44.69 -21.50 -28.58
C LEU A 329 43.80 -20.87 -29.66
N ILE A 330 42.47 -20.97 -29.54
CA ILE A 330 41.54 -20.40 -30.54
C ILE A 330 41.59 -18.87 -30.59
N GLY A 331 41.96 -18.21 -29.48
CA GLY A 331 42.15 -16.77 -29.42
C GLY A 331 43.51 -16.29 -29.97
N THR A 332 44.47 -17.21 -30.15
CA THR A 332 45.83 -16.89 -30.64
C THR A 332 46.03 -17.18 -32.12
N VAL A 333 45.17 -18.00 -32.72
CA VAL A 333 45.20 -18.31 -34.16
C VAL A 333 44.28 -17.32 -34.87
N THR A 334 44.77 -16.63 -35.90
CA THR A 334 43.98 -15.68 -36.71
C THR A 334 43.00 -16.38 -37.65
#